data_AF-A0A6M1Y7R1-F1
#
_entry.id   AF-A0A6M1Y7R1-F1
#
_cell.length_a   1.000
_cell.length_b   1.000
_cell.length_c   1.000
_cell.angle_alpha   90.00
_cell.angle_beta   90.00
_cell.angle_gamma   90.00
#
_symmetry.space_group_name_H-M   'P 1'
#
loop_
_entity.id
_entity.type
_entity.pdbx_description
1 polymer ?
#
loop_
_entity_poly.entity_id
_entity_poly.type
_entity_poly.pdbx_seq_one_letter_code
_entity_poly.pdbx_strand_id
1 'polypeptide(L)'
;MCLEDKERTFAFEKSFCLLRSEVWLHEAQNLFYSADVLGDFEGLKQSHLFRQNDHFAELFPFDLTNHAFFNWRVQRMLWAYGFENLFKFMIVAQYREAHPDAVEVPFSEIKSHNLAGLAKKVGFDLEEPQEFYLGVLQKCALWAGRYPLPIKKKDMYDQREALPTQEALLERSREAIERHQRDEIPRTFTESDVLHSQMGDEELRICRGLREEAFVRARSILKKDEVSQQSVRVHAAPPRHST
;
A
#
# COMPACT_ATOMS: atom_id res chain seq x y z
N MET A 1 -0.57 2.79 -35.83
CA MET A 1 0.46 2.60 -34.79
C MET A 1 0.68 1.09 -34.67
N CYS A 2 1.73 0.56 -35.29
CA CYS A 2 2.03 -0.89 -35.27
C CYS A 2 2.35 -1.35 -33.84
N LEU A 3 2.03 -2.60 -33.51
CA LEU A 3 2.34 -3.18 -32.20
C LEU A 3 3.84 -3.11 -31.86
N GLU A 4 4.71 -3.15 -32.87
CA GLU A 4 6.17 -2.96 -32.73
C GLU A 4 6.58 -1.60 -32.15
N ASP A 5 5.76 -0.56 -32.31
CA ASP A 5 6.06 0.78 -31.81
C ASP A 5 5.80 0.88 -30.29
N LYS A 6 4.82 0.13 -29.79
CA LYS A 6 4.45 0.14 -28.36
C LYS A 6 5.50 -0.53 -27.48
N GLU A 7 6.15 -1.60 -27.96
CA GLU A 7 7.20 -2.28 -27.19
C GLU A 7 8.47 -1.43 -27.08
N ARG A 8 8.83 -0.68 -28.14
CA ARG A 8 9.94 0.27 -28.10
C ARG A 8 9.69 1.44 -27.16
N THR A 9 8.43 1.85 -27.01
CA THR A 9 8.05 3.02 -26.21
C THR A 9 8.41 2.87 -24.73
N PHE A 10 8.54 1.65 -24.20
CA PHE A 10 8.87 1.40 -22.78
C PHE A 10 10.23 0.75 -22.53
N ALA A 11 11.03 0.53 -23.58
CA ALA A 11 12.31 -0.17 -23.44
C ALA A 11 13.27 0.60 -22.50
N PHE A 12 13.30 1.93 -22.63
CA PHE A 12 14.11 2.78 -21.76
C PHE A 12 13.68 2.66 -20.30
N GLU A 13 12.38 2.79 -20.00
CA GLU A 13 11.83 2.73 -18.64
C GLU A 13 12.10 1.38 -18.00
N LYS A 14 11.95 0.28 -18.76
CA LYS A 14 12.25 -1.07 -18.27
C LYS A 14 13.72 -1.21 -17.89
N SER A 15 14.63 -0.80 -18.76
CA SER A 15 16.07 -0.88 -18.49
C SER A 15 16.46 0.07 -17.35
N PHE A 16 15.91 1.28 -17.34
CA PHE A 16 16.13 2.28 -16.30
C PHE A 16 15.69 1.75 -14.94
N CYS A 17 14.46 1.23 -14.81
CA CYS A 17 13.94 0.69 -13.55
C CYS A 17 14.68 -0.56 -13.06
N LEU A 18 15.34 -1.32 -13.94
CA LEU A 18 16.20 -2.44 -13.55
C LEU A 18 17.55 -1.94 -13.01
N LEU A 19 18.17 -0.99 -13.71
CA LEU A 19 19.48 -0.44 -13.36
C LEU A 19 19.40 0.51 -12.15
N ARG A 20 18.28 1.22 -12.00
CA ARG A 20 17.99 2.22 -10.98
C ARG A 20 16.79 1.78 -10.13
N SER A 21 16.87 0.58 -9.58
CA SER A 21 15.79 0.01 -8.77
C SER A 21 15.46 0.85 -7.54
N GLU A 22 16.41 1.67 -7.04
CA GLU A 22 16.20 2.61 -5.93
C GLU A 22 15.04 3.58 -6.14
N VAL A 23 14.66 3.87 -7.39
CA VAL A 23 13.49 4.72 -7.69
C VAL A 23 12.23 4.16 -7.05
N TRP A 24 12.02 2.83 -7.10
CA TRP A 24 10.88 2.17 -6.46
C TRP A 24 10.88 2.38 -4.94
N LEU A 25 12.06 2.33 -4.31
CA LEU A 25 12.19 2.55 -2.88
C LEU A 25 11.86 4.00 -2.49
N HIS A 26 12.35 4.97 -3.26
CA HIS A 26 12.04 6.38 -3.04
C HIS A 26 10.55 6.68 -3.22
N GLU A 27 9.94 6.13 -4.27
CA GLU A 27 8.49 6.25 -4.49
C GLU A 27 7.70 5.62 -3.34
N ALA A 28 8.11 4.44 -2.86
CA ALA A 28 7.48 3.82 -1.70
C ALA A 28 7.51 4.74 -0.47
N GLN A 29 8.66 5.34 -0.18
CA GLN A 29 8.85 6.26 0.95
C GLN A 29 7.96 7.51 0.82
N ASN A 30 7.92 8.13 -0.37
CA ASN A 30 7.08 9.29 -0.63
C ASN A 30 5.59 8.98 -0.43
N LEU A 31 5.14 7.80 -0.87
CA LEU A 31 3.76 7.35 -0.72
C LEU A 31 3.41 7.13 0.76
N PHE A 32 4.28 6.51 1.54
CA PHE A 32 4.06 6.35 2.98
C PHE A 32 4.01 7.68 3.72
N TYR A 33 4.89 8.63 3.40
CA TYR A 33 4.84 9.97 4.00
C TYR A 33 3.57 10.71 3.62
N SER A 34 3.14 10.62 2.35
CA SER A 34 1.88 11.22 1.92
C SER A 34 0.69 10.61 2.67
N ALA A 35 0.73 9.31 2.95
CA ALA A 35 -0.29 8.64 3.73
C ALA A 35 -0.26 9.01 5.22
N ASP A 36 0.92 9.16 5.81
CA ASP A 36 1.09 9.61 7.20
C ASP A 36 0.53 11.03 7.39
N VAL A 37 0.78 11.95 6.45
CA VAL A 37 0.20 13.30 6.45
C VAL A 37 -1.34 13.27 6.45
N LEU A 38 -1.96 12.38 5.68
CA LEU A 38 -3.42 12.23 5.70
C LEU A 38 -3.92 11.70 7.05
N GLY A 39 -3.17 10.79 7.68
CA GLY A 39 -3.50 10.28 9.00
C GLY A 39 -3.39 11.35 10.09
N ASP A 40 -2.32 12.13 10.07
CA ASP A 40 -2.09 13.23 11.01
C ASP A 40 -3.18 14.30 10.88
N PHE A 41 -3.60 14.62 9.65
CA PHE A 41 -4.70 15.55 9.39
C PHE A 41 -6.02 15.09 10.03
N GLU A 42 -6.35 13.79 9.96
CA GLU A 42 -7.55 13.27 10.65
C GLU A 42 -7.42 13.32 12.16
N GLY A 43 -6.24 13.00 12.69
CA GLY A 43 -5.98 13.10 14.13
C GLY A 43 -6.19 14.53 14.63
N LEU A 44 -5.70 15.53 13.88
CA LEU A 44 -5.94 16.94 14.15
C LEU A 44 -7.43 17.26 14.09
N LYS A 45 -8.13 16.88 13.01
CA LYS A 45 -9.57 17.08 12.86
C LYS A 45 -10.35 16.54 14.07
N GLN A 46 -10.07 15.31 14.49
CA GLN A 46 -10.70 14.71 15.66
C GLN A 46 -10.39 15.49 16.94
N SER A 47 -9.12 15.78 17.20
CA SER A 47 -8.71 16.54 18.39
C SER A 47 -9.36 17.92 18.47
N HIS A 48 -9.60 18.58 17.34
CA HIS A 48 -10.25 19.88 17.24
C HIS A 48 -11.78 19.78 17.36
N LEU A 49 -12.41 18.73 16.80
CA LEU A 49 -13.82 18.42 17.01
C LEU A 49 -14.14 18.23 18.50
N PHE A 50 -13.28 17.52 19.24
CA PHE A 50 -13.41 17.38 20.69
C PHE A 50 -13.17 18.68 21.48
N ARG A 51 -12.62 19.72 20.85
CA ARG A 51 -12.23 20.99 21.49
C ARG A 51 -13.15 22.18 21.20
N GLN A 52 -14.21 22.05 20.40
CA GLN A 52 -15.23 23.10 20.30
C GLN A 52 -16.03 23.16 21.62
N ASN A 53 -16.13 24.21 22.45
CA ASN A 53 -15.56 25.58 22.58
C ASN A 53 -15.36 26.42 21.30
N ASP A 54 -16.46 26.99 20.81
CA ASP A 54 -16.72 28.28 20.14
C ASP A 54 -15.76 28.89 19.09
N HIS A 55 -14.42 28.80 19.18
CA HIS A 55 -13.52 29.55 18.27
C HIS A 55 -13.18 28.87 16.94
N PHE A 56 -13.40 27.56 16.81
CA PHE A 56 -13.02 26.85 15.57
C PHE A 56 -13.96 27.18 14.40
N ALA A 57 -15.21 27.52 14.69
CA ALA A 57 -16.19 27.96 13.69
C ALA A 57 -15.79 29.29 13.02
N GLU A 58 -14.98 30.12 13.69
CA GLU A 58 -14.51 31.40 13.15
C GLU A 58 -13.31 31.24 12.19
N LEU A 59 -12.43 30.26 12.43
CA LEU A 59 -11.22 30.04 11.62
C LEU A 59 -11.49 29.26 10.32
N PHE A 60 -12.51 28.40 10.32
CA PHE A 60 -12.91 27.62 9.15
C PHE A 60 -14.39 27.88 8.86
N PRO A 61 -14.71 28.90 8.03
CA PRO A 61 -16.11 29.27 7.72
C PRO A 61 -16.83 28.21 6.87
N PHE A 62 -16.13 27.18 6.43
CA PHE A 62 -16.70 25.98 5.83
C PHE A 62 -16.79 24.91 6.90
N ASP A 63 -17.96 24.32 7.05
CA ASP A 63 -18.21 23.24 8.01
C ASP A 63 -17.45 21.97 7.60
N LEU A 64 -16.16 21.92 7.99
CA LEU A 64 -15.28 20.75 7.86
C LEU A 64 -15.80 19.54 8.64
N THR A 65 -16.77 19.75 9.54
CA THR A 65 -17.42 18.71 10.33
C THR A 65 -18.55 18.05 9.53
N ASN A 66 -19.28 18.80 8.69
CA ASN A 66 -20.35 18.30 7.83
C ASN A 66 -19.88 17.73 6.48
N HIS A 67 -18.67 18.06 6.03
CA HIS A 67 -18.11 17.43 4.83
C HIS A 67 -17.33 16.17 5.22
N ALA A 68 -18.04 15.04 5.18
CA ALA A 68 -17.49 13.70 5.36
C ALA A 68 -16.49 13.37 4.24
N PHE A 69 -15.27 13.90 4.34
CA PHE A 69 -14.15 13.49 3.52
C PHE A 69 -13.60 12.19 4.11
N PHE A 70 -13.96 11.07 3.50
CA PHE A 70 -13.55 9.71 3.90
C PHE A 70 -12.10 9.44 3.50
N ASN A 71 -11.15 10.18 4.05
CA ASN A 71 -9.76 10.18 3.57
C ASN A 71 -9.01 8.87 3.88
N TRP A 72 -9.49 8.06 4.82
CA TRP A 72 -8.83 6.83 5.25
C TRP A 72 -8.73 5.79 4.13
N ARG A 73 -9.66 5.79 3.16
CA ARG A 73 -9.55 4.91 1.98
C ARG A 73 -8.43 5.38 1.05
N VAL A 74 -8.23 6.69 0.94
CA VAL A 74 -7.11 7.30 0.19
C VAL A 74 -5.80 7.03 0.93
N GLN A 75 -5.77 7.20 2.25
CA GLN A 75 -4.63 6.85 3.10
C GLN A 75 -4.20 5.39 2.89
N ARG A 76 -5.14 4.44 3.03
CA ARG A 76 -4.89 3.01 2.77
C ARG A 76 -4.42 2.75 1.34
N MET A 77 -4.97 3.44 0.35
CA MET A 77 -4.50 3.33 -1.04
C MET A 77 -3.03 3.77 -1.19
N LEU A 78 -2.63 4.87 -0.55
CA LEU A 78 -1.24 5.32 -0.57
C LEU A 78 -0.31 4.34 0.15
N TRP A 79 -0.73 3.81 1.31
CA TRP A 79 -0.02 2.71 1.99
C TRP A 79 0.13 1.47 1.08
N ALA A 80 -0.93 1.09 0.37
CA ALA A 80 -0.94 -0.04 -0.54
C ALA A 80 0.08 0.14 -1.69
N TYR A 81 0.11 1.30 -2.33
CA TYR A 81 1.11 1.61 -3.36
C TYR A 81 2.52 1.70 -2.77
N GLY A 82 2.67 2.20 -1.54
CA GLY A 82 3.93 2.21 -0.82
C GLY A 82 4.49 0.80 -0.63
N PHE A 83 3.67 -0.12 -0.13
CA PHE A 83 4.04 -1.55 -0.01
C PHE A 83 4.32 -2.20 -1.35
N GLU A 84 3.48 -1.95 -2.35
CA GLU A 84 3.67 -2.49 -3.70
C GLU A 84 5.04 -2.09 -4.26
N ASN A 85 5.40 -0.81 -4.21
CA ASN A 85 6.69 -0.31 -4.68
C ASN A 85 7.87 -0.87 -3.87
N LEU A 86 7.72 -0.96 -2.55
CA LEU A 86 8.76 -1.51 -1.67
C LEU A 86 9.02 -2.99 -1.94
N PHE A 87 7.98 -3.80 -2.13
CA PHE A 87 8.14 -5.22 -2.48
C PHE A 87 8.70 -5.39 -3.90
N LYS A 88 8.25 -4.58 -4.86
CA LYS A 88 8.78 -4.60 -6.23
C LYS A 88 10.26 -4.24 -6.28
N PHE A 89 10.69 -3.23 -5.51
CA PHE A 89 12.11 -2.92 -5.34
C PHE A 89 12.92 -4.18 -4.97
N MET A 90 12.48 -4.89 -3.92
CA MET A 90 13.18 -6.08 -3.44
C MET A 90 13.18 -7.22 -4.47
N ILE A 91 12.06 -7.45 -5.17
CA ILE A 91 11.99 -8.44 -6.26
C ILE A 91 12.98 -8.10 -7.38
N VAL A 92 12.98 -6.84 -7.84
CA VAL A 92 13.85 -6.40 -8.94
C VAL A 92 15.32 -6.49 -8.55
N ALA A 93 15.67 -6.13 -7.31
CA ALA A 93 17.04 -6.24 -6.82
C ALA A 93 17.52 -7.70 -6.73
N GLN A 94 16.71 -8.60 -6.16
CA GLN A 94 17.00 -10.04 -6.12
C GLN A 94 17.12 -10.64 -7.53
N TYR A 95 16.24 -10.21 -8.45
CA TYR A 95 16.27 -10.66 -9.83
C TYR A 95 17.55 -10.23 -10.53
N ARG A 96 18.00 -8.98 -10.35
CA ARG A 96 19.25 -8.46 -10.91
C ARG A 96 20.48 -9.19 -10.36
N GLU A 97 20.48 -9.51 -9.07
CA GLU A 97 21.55 -10.31 -8.45
C GLU A 97 21.61 -11.72 -9.07
N ALA A 98 20.46 -12.36 -9.29
CA ALA A 98 20.39 -13.68 -9.91
C ALA A 98 20.66 -13.67 -11.43
N HIS A 99 20.42 -12.55 -12.11
CA HIS A 99 20.53 -12.39 -13.56
C HIS A 99 21.33 -11.13 -13.92
N PRO A 100 22.65 -11.12 -13.75
CA PRO A 100 23.49 -9.93 -13.95
C PRO A 100 23.46 -9.41 -15.40
N ASP A 101 23.17 -10.27 -16.38
CA ASP A 101 23.06 -9.92 -17.80
C ASP A 101 21.65 -9.44 -18.22
N ALA A 102 20.71 -9.34 -17.28
CA ALA A 102 19.37 -8.87 -17.58
C ALA A 102 19.36 -7.41 -18.05
N VAL A 103 18.59 -7.12 -19.09
CA VAL A 103 18.45 -5.79 -19.68
C VAL A 103 17.10 -5.13 -19.42
N GLU A 104 16.12 -5.90 -18.94
CA GLU A 104 14.76 -5.43 -18.64
C GLU A 104 14.26 -5.96 -17.28
N VAL A 105 13.39 -5.19 -16.62
CA VAL A 105 12.68 -5.62 -15.40
C VAL A 105 11.83 -6.87 -15.64
N PRO A 106 11.73 -7.77 -14.65
CA PRO A 106 10.93 -9.00 -14.77
C PRO A 106 9.44 -8.72 -14.58
N PHE A 107 8.77 -8.15 -15.60
CA PHE A 107 7.36 -7.75 -15.47
C PHE A 107 6.41 -8.90 -15.10
N SER A 108 6.70 -10.13 -15.51
CA SER A 108 5.93 -11.31 -15.08
C SER A 108 5.90 -11.44 -13.55
N GLU A 109 6.97 -11.04 -12.88
CA GLU A 109 7.13 -11.15 -11.43
C GLU A 109 6.46 -10.01 -10.67
N ILE A 110 6.47 -8.79 -11.25
CA ILE A 110 6.06 -7.55 -10.58
C ILE A 110 4.72 -6.99 -11.08
N LYS A 111 4.06 -7.56 -12.08
CA LYS A 111 2.77 -7.01 -12.60
C LYS A 111 1.57 -7.20 -11.66
N SER A 112 1.73 -7.93 -10.57
CA SER A 112 0.64 -8.24 -9.65
C SER A 112 0.36 -7.08 -8.69
N HIS A 113 -0.92 -6.88 -8.36
CA HIS A 113 -1.37 -6.05 -7.23
C HIS A 113 -1.60 -6.88 -5.96
N ASN A 114 -1.31 -8.19 -5.99
CA ASN A 114 -1.45 -9.05 -4.82
C ASN A 114 -0.34 -8.75 -3.81
N LEU A 115 -0.62 -7.87 -2.84
CA LEU A 115 0.38 -7.40 -1.87
C LEU A 115 0.94 -8.53 -1.02
N ALA A 116 0.09 -9.43 -0.51
CA ALA A 116 0.54 -10.60 0.25
C ALA A 116 1.40 -11.53 -0.62
N GLY A 117 1.03 -11.72 -1.89
CA GLY A 117 1.83 -12.47 -2.85
C GLY A 117 3.20 -11.84 -3.11
N LEU A 118 3.27 -10.52 -3.28
CA LEU A 118 4.53 -9.79 -3.46
C LEU A 118 5.43 -9.89 -2.22
N ALA A 119 4.85 -9.75 -1.02
CA ALA A 119 5.57 -9.90 0.24
C ALA A 119 6.16 -11.31 0.39
N LYS A 120 5.37 -12.36 0.11
CA LYS A 120 5.84 -13.76 0.15
C LYS A 120 6.97 -14.02 -0.86
N LYS A 121 6.91 -13.44 -2.06
CA LYS A 121 7.98 -13.55 -3.06
C LYS A 121 9.32 -13.03 -2.57
N VAL A 122 9.32 -12.04 -1.67
CA VAL A 122 10.56 -11.48 -1.08
C VAL A 122 10.83 -12.02 0.32
N GLY A 123 10.23 -13.17 0.65
CA GLY A 123 10.55 -13.96 1.84
C GLY A 123 9.93 -13.44 3.14
N PHE A 124 8.80 -12.72 3.09
CA PHE A 124 8.01 -12.49 4.30
C PHE A 124 7.17 -13.72 4.63
N ASP A 125 7.22 -14.14 5.88
CA ASP A 125 6.27 -15.09 6.46
C ASP A 125 5.18 -14.26 7.14
N LEU A 126 4.01 -14.19 6.50
CA LEU A 126 2.93 -13.30 6.92
C LEU A 126 2.02 -13.99 7.93
N GLU A 127 1.80 -13.35 9.06
CA GLU A 127 0.76 -13.74 10.01
C GLU A 127 -0.64 -13.40 9.46
N GLU A 128 -1.66 -14.12 9.92
CA GLU A 128 -3.06 -13.92 9.47
C GLU A 128 -3.51 -12.44 9.53
N PRO A 129 -3.23 -11.66 10.60
CA PRO A 129 -3.60 -10.24 10.63
C PRO A 129 -2.87 -9.41 9.57
N GLN A 130 -1.61 -9.73 9.26
CA GLN A 130 -0.85 -9.04 8.21
C GLN A 130 -1.44 -9.33 6.83
N GLU A 131 -1.76 -10.60 6.54
CA GLU A 131 -2.42 -10.98 5.30
C GLU A 131 -3.78 -10.28 5.12
N PHE A 132 -4.56 -10.24 6.19
CA PHE A 132 -5.85 -9.57 6.23
C PHE A 132 -5.72 -8.08 5.88
N TYR A 133 -4.85 -7.34 6.59
CA TYR A 133 -4.68 -5.91 6.33
C TYR A 133 -4.06 -5.62 4.97
N LEU A 134 -3.10 -6.43 4.49
CA LEU A 134 -2.60 -6.31 3.11
C LEU A 134 -3.71 -6.54 2.08
N GLY A 135 -4.66 -7.45 2.34
CA GLY A 135 -5.85 -7.66 1.52
C GLY A 135 -6.75 -6.42 1.46
N VAL A 136 -6.97 -5.76 2.61
CA VAL A 136 -7.71 -4.49 2.69
C VAL A 136 -7.01 -3.38 1.90
N LEU A 137 -5.71 -3.20 2.12
CA LEU A 137 -4.88 -2.21 1.42
C LEU A 137 -4.93 -2.44 -0.11
N GLN A 138 -4.79 -3.69 -0.55
CA GLN A 138 -4.90 -4.06 -1.96
C GLN A 138 -6.26 -3.63 -2.56
N LYS A 139 -7.37 -3.82 -1.85
CA LYS A 139 -8.69 -3.37 -2.33
C LYS A 139 -8.76 -1.85 -2.46
N CYS A 140 -8.15 -1.11 -1.54
CA CYS A 140 -8.02 0.34 -1.65
C CYS A 140 -7.21 0.76 -2.88
N ALA A 141 -6.09 0.09 -3.17
CA ALA A 141 -5.32 0.31 -4.40
C ALA A 141 -6.14 0.02 -5.66
N LEU A 142 -6.92 -1.06 -5.67
CA LEU A 142 -7.67 -1.47 -6.85
C LEU A 142 -8.87 -0.57 -7.14
N TRP A 143 -9.67 -0.20 -6.14
CA TRP A 143 -10.84 0.63 -6.40
C TRP A 143 -11.28 1.47 -5.19
N ALA A 144 -11.23 0.92 -3.97
CA ALA A 144 -11.92 1.53 -2.83
C ALA A 144 -11.32 2.87 -2.39
N GLY A 145 -10.05 3.13 -2.70
CA GLY A 145 -9.42 4.43 -2.49
C GLY A 145 -9.82 5.50 -3.51
N ARG A 146 -10.40 5.11 -4.64
CA ARG A 146 -10.73 5.99 -5.78
C ARG A 146 -12.23 6.19 -5.97
N TYR A 147 -13.02 5.15 -5.69
CA TYR A 147 -14.44 5.13 -5.96
C TYR A 147 -15.22 4.70 -4.71
N PRO A 148 -16.40 5.28 -4.46
CA PRO A 148 -17.25 4.85 -3.36
C PRO A 148 -17.81 3.43 -3.57
N LEU A 149 -17.88 2.97 -4.82
CA LEU A 149 -18.37 1.65 -5.22
C LEU A 149 -17.45 1.07 -6.32
N PRO A 150 -17.27 -0.26 -6.37
CA PRO A 150 -16.49 -0.89 -7.42
C PRO A 150 -17.22 -0.81 -8.77
N ILE A 151 -16.44 -0.69 -9.85
CA ILE A 151 -17.00 -0.68 -11.22
C ILE A 151 -17.49 -2.08 -11.62
N LYS A 152 -16.79 -3.13 -11.19
CA LYS A 152 -17.13 -4.52 -11.53
C LYS A 152 -17.74 -5.20 -10.32
N LYS A 153 -18.83 -5.94 -10.55
CA LYS A 153 -19.53 -6.70 -9.50
C LYS A 153 -18.61 -7.68 -8.75
N LYS A 154 -17.66 -8.31 -9.45
CA LYS A 154 -16.68 -9.23 -8.84
C LYS A 154 -15.72 -8.57 -7.83
N ASP A 155 -15.63 -7.24 -7.85
CA ASP A 155 -14.80 -6.50 -6.90
C ASP A 155 -15.64 -6.05 -5.68
N MET A 156 -16.96 -6.33 -5.66
CA MET A 156 -17.79 -6.24 -4.46
C MET A 156 -17.47 -7.37 -3.49
N TYR A 157 -17.84 -7.17 -2.22
CA TYR A 157 -17.69 -8.18 -1.17
C TYR A 157 -18.43 -9.47 -1.53
N ASP A 158 -17.69 -10.55 -1.81
CA ASP A 158 -18.25 -11.87 -2.16
C ASP A 158 -19.17 -12.46 -1.08
N GLN A 159 -19.05 -11.97 0.16
CA GLN A 159 -19.71 -12.54 1.33
C GLN A 159 -21.00 -11.84 1.76
N ARG A 160 -21.44 -10.76 1.08
CA ARG A 160 -22.70 -10.10 1.47
C ARG A 160 -23.84 -10.55 0.57
N GLU A 161 -24.73 -11.36 1.14
CA GLU A 161 -26.05 -11.58 0.55
C GLU A 161 -26.74 -10.22 0.37
N ALA A 162 -27.17 -9.96 -0.87
CA ALA A 162 -27.87 -8.75 -1.21
C ALA A 162 -29.24 -8.79 -0.55
N LEU A 163 -29.53 -7.77 0.26
CA LEU A 163 -30.83 -7.66 0.90
C LEU A 163 -31.76 -6.81 0.02
N PRO A 164 -33.02 -7.21 -0.16
CA PRO A 164 -33.93 -6.57 -1.11
C PRO A 164 -34.37 -5.18 -0.66
N THR A 165 -34.28 -4.87 0.64
CA THR A 165 -34.75 -3.61 1.22
C THR A 165 -33.79 -3.06 2.27
N GLN A 166 -33.90 -1.76 2.53
CA GLN A 166 -33.14 -1.09 3.59
C GLN A 166 -33.55 -1.62 4.97
N GLU A 167 -34.82 -1.93 5.17
CA GLU A 167 -35.36 -2.49 6.42
C GLU A 167 -34.72 -3.84 6.73
N ALA A 168 -34.59 -4.71 5.72
CA ALA A 168 -33.92 -6.01 5.90
C ALA A 168 -32.43 -5.82 6.28
N LEU A 169 -31.76 -4.80 5.73
CA LEU A 169 -30.39 -4.47 6.09
C LEU A 169 -30.26 -4.01 7.54
N LEU A 170 -31.17 -3.13 7.99
CA LEU A 170 -31.21 -2.64 9.36
C LEU A 170 -31.49 -3.79 10.34
N GLU A 171 -32.41 -4.69 10.01
CA GLU A 171 -32.74 -5.83 10.86
C GLU A 171 -31.56 -6.80 11.00
N ARG A 172 -30.93 -7.21 9.89
CA ARG A 172 -29.70 -8.03 9.94
C ARG A 172 -28.61 -7.38 10.78
N SER A 173 -28.45 -6.06 10.66
CA SER A 173 -27.46 -5.32 11.45
C SER A 173 -27.79 -5.34 12.94
N ARG A 174 -29.07 -5.20 13.31
CA ARG A 174 -29.53 -5.27 14.70
C ARG A 174 -29.32 -6.65 15.30
N GLU A 175 -29.76 -7.70 14.61
CA GLU A 175 -29.58 -9.09 15.03
C GLU A 175 -28.10 -9.42 15.25
N ALA A 176 -27.22 -8.99 14.34
CA ALA A 176 -25.77 -9.20 14.49
C ALA A 176 -25.20 -8.52 15.75
N ILE A 177 -25.66 -7.29 16.05
CA ILE A 177 -25.26 -6.56 17.26
C ILE A 177 -25.75 -7.28 18.51
N GLU A 178 -27.02 -7.70 18.54
CA GLU A 178 -27.60 -8.40 19.70
C GLU A 178 -26.90 -9.74 19.96
N ARG A 179 -26.65 -10.53 18.91
CA ARG A 179 -25.92 -11.81 19.05
C ARG A 179 -24.50 -11.59 19.56
N HIS A 180 -23.83 -10.53 19.12
CA HIS A 180 -22.50 -10.18 19.63
C HIS A 180 -22.56 -9.77 21.12
N GLN A 181 -23.55 -8.96 21.52
CA GLN A 181 -23.75 -8.57 22.92
C GLN A 181 -24.03 -9.76 23.85
N ARG A 182 -24.56 -10.86 23.31
CA ARG A 182 -24.78 -12.13 24.03
C ARG A 182 -23.60 -13.10 23.97
N ASP A 183 -22.45 -12.67 23.43
CA ASP A 183 -21.27 -13.51 23.18
C ASP A 183 -21.55 -14.77 22.32
N GLU A 184 -22.64 -14.78 21.55
CA GLU A 184 -23.01 -15.92 20.68
C GLU A 184 -22.16 -16.00 19.43
N ILE A 185 -21.64 -14.84 18.99
CA ILE A 185 -20.71 -14.73 17.87
C ILE A 185 -19.55 -13.81 18.25
N PRO A 186 -18.30 -14.22 17.98
CA PRO A 186 -17.18 -13.31 18.12
C PRO A 186 -17.36 -12.15 17.13
N ARG A 187 -17.02 -10.93 17.56
CA ARG A 187 -16.96 -9.79 16.63
C ARG A 187 -15.73 -9.96 15.75
N THR A 188 -15.93 -10.62 14.62
CA THR A 188 -14.95 -10.64 13.53
C THR A 188 -15.12 -9.35 12.74
N PHE A 189 -14.10 -8.49 12.74
CA PHE A 189 -14.08 -7.36 11.83
C PHE A 189 -14.06 -7.89 10.39
N THR A 190 -15.08 -7.54 9.61
CA THR A 190 -15.06 -7.85 8.19
C THR A 190 -14.22 -6.81 7.46
N GLU A 191 -13.70 -7.16 6.29
CA GLU A 191 -12.99 -6.18 5.44
C GLU A 191 -13.87 -4.96 5.13
N SER A 192 -15.19 -5.17 4.99
CA SER A 192 -16.14 -4.07 4.77
C SER A 192 -16.19 -3.13 5.97
N ASP A 193 -16.05 -3.62 7.19
CA ASP A 193 -16.06 -2.75 8.38
C ASP A 193 -14.79 -1.89 8.39
N VAL A 194 -13.63 -2.50 8.12
CA VAL A 194 -12.33 -1.81 8.07
C VAL A 194 -12.30 -0.76 6.95
N LEU A 195 -12.81 -1.07 5.75
CA LEU A 195 -12.82 -0.13 4.62
C LEU A 195 -13.66 1.13 4.87
N HIS A 196 -14.67 1.03 5.73
CA HIS A 196 -15.58 2.13 6.05
C HIS A 196 -15.30 2.76 7.41
N SER A 197 -14.27 2.29 8.13
CA SER A 197 -13.78 2.90 9.36
C SER A 197 -12.45 3.63 9.15
N GLN A 198 -12.12 4.53 10.07
CA GLN A 198 -10.75 5.02 10.23
C GLN A 198 -9.77 3.84 10.39
N MET A 199 -8.49 4.07 10.04
CA MET A 199 -7.42 3.14 10.37
C MET A 199 -7.29 3.05 11.89
N GLY A 200 -7.60 1.88 12.46
CA GLY A 200 -7.49 1.65 13.90
C GLY A 200 -6.04 1.49 14.34
N ASP A 201 -5.79 1.62 15.64
CA ASP A 201 -4.44 1.50 16.23
C ASP A 201 -3.79 0.16 15.89
N GLU A 202 -4.57 -0.93 15.90
CA GLU A 202 -4.07 -2.27 15.60
C GLU A 202 -3.67 -2.43 14.12
N GLU A 203 -4.48 -1.92 13.20
CA GLU A 203 -4.15 -1.86 11.77
C GLU A 203 -2.86 -1.06 11.56
N LEU A 204 -2.76 0.12 12.17
CA LEU A 204 -1.58 0.98 12.08
C LEU A 204 -0.33 0.31 12.66
N ARG A 205 -0.46 -0.34 13.83
CA ARG A 205 0.65 -1.08 14.47
C ARG A 205 1.18 -2.18 13.55
N ILE A 206 0.29 -3.00 13.00
CA ILE A 206 0.65 -4.11 12.11
C ILE A 206 1.29 -3.57 10.81
N CYS A 207 0.65 -2.60 10.16
CA CYS A 207 1.15 -2.05 8.91
C CYS A 207 2.49 -1.31 9.11
N ARG A 208 2.65 -0.54 10.19
CA ARG A 208 3.92 0.14 10.50
C ARG A 208 5.04 -0.85 10.79
N GLY A 209 4.77 -1.87 11.59
CA GLY A 209 5.74 -2.94 11.87
C GLY A 209 6.22 -3.62 10.59
N LEU A 210 5.29 -4.01 9.72
CA LEU A 210 5.63 -4.62 8.43
C LEU A 210 6.41 -3.66 7.52
N ARG A 211 6.02 -2.37 7.48
CA ARG A 211 6.73 -1.32 6.74
C ARG A 211 8.17 -1.17 7.22
N GLU A 212 8.37 -1.08 8.52
CA GLU A 212 9.69 -0.92 9.14
C GLU A 212 10.59 -2.11 8.83
N GLU A 213 10.08 -3.33 9.02
CA GLU A 213 10.79 -4.55 8.68
C GLU A 213 11.20 -4.58 7.20
N ALA A 214 10.28 -4.22 6.30
CA ALA A 214 10.54 -4.15 4.87
C ALA A 214 11.58 -3.10 4.49
N PHE A 215 11.59 -1.93 5.14
CA PHE A 215 12.64 -0.94 4.92
C PHE A 215 14.00 -1.40 5.45
N VAL A 216 14.06 -2.13 6.57
CA VAL A 216 15.32 -2.71 7.07
C VAL A 216 15.90 -3.69 6.05
N ARG A 217 15.07 -4.59 5.51
CA ARG A 217 15.49 -5.53 4.46
C ARG A 217 15.92 -4.80 3.19
N ALA A 218 15.15 -3.81 2.74
CA ALA A 218 15.45 -3.02 1.54
C ALA A 218 16.80 -2.28 1.66
N ARG A 219 17.09 -1.66 2.82
CA ARG A 219 18.37 -0.99 3.07
C ARG A 219 19.55 -1.96 3.10
N SER A 220 19.34 -3.18 3.59
CA SER A 220 20.37 -4.23 3.56
C SER A 220 20.73 -4.60 2.12
N ILE A 221 19.74 -4.72 1.24
CA ILE A 221 19.94 -4.98 -0.19
C ILE A 221 20.74 -3.83 -0.83
N LEU A 222 20.34 -2.57 -0.62
CA LEU A 222 21.06 -1.42 -1.18
C LEU A 222 22.54 -1.37 -0.77
N LYS A 223 22.85 -1.65 0.49
CA LYS A 223 24.24 -1.65 0.96
C LYS A 223 25.09 -2.70 0.23
N LYS A 224 24.52 -3.88 -0.06
CA LYS A 224 25.23 -4.93 -0.83
C LYS A 224 25.49 -4.49 -2.27
N ASP A 225 24.52 -3.82 -2.88
CA ASP A 225 24.66 -3.27 -4.24
C ASP A 225 25.76 -2.21 -4.31
N GLU A 226 25.83 -1.29 -3.35
CA GLU A 226 26.86 -0.24 -3.31
C GLU A 226 28.27 -0.81 -3.20
N VAL A 227 28.47 -1.82 -2.34
CA VAL A 227 29.75 -2.52 -2.19
C VAL A 227 30.14 -3.21 -3.49
N SER A 228 29.19 -3.85 -4.16
CA SER A 228 29.41 -4.54 -5.44
C SER A 228 29.75 -3.57 -6.58
N GLN A 229 29.15 -2.38 -6.61
CA GLN A 229 29.48 -1.35 -7.60
C GLN A 229 30.84 -0.69 -7.34
N GLN A 230 31.24 -0.52 -6.08
CA GLN A 230 32.55 0.02 -5.73
C GLN A 230 33.69 -0.91 -6.14
N SER A 231 33.56 -2.23 -5.95
CA SER A 231 34.59 -3.20 -6.35
C SER A 231 34.83 -3.20 -7.86
N VAL A 232 33.77 -3.14 -8.68
CA VAL A 232 33.87 -3.07 -10.14
C VAL A 232 34.62 -1.81 -10.60
N ARG A 233 34.36 -0.66 -9.97
CA ARG A 233 35.04 0.61 -10.32
C ARG A 233 36.53 0.59 -10.01
N VAL A 234 36.96 -0.08 -8.93
CA VAL A 234 38.37 -0.19 -8.57
C VAL A 234 39.14 -1.00 -9.62
N HIS A 235 38.52 -2.04 -10.20
CA HIS A 235 39.15 -2.87 -11.23
C HIS A 235 39.12 -2.26 -12.63
N ALA A 236 38.19 -1.35 -12.91
CA ALA A 236 38.09 -0.65 -14.21
C ALA A 236 38.97 0.60 -14.32
N ALA A 237 39.75 0.95 -13.29
CA ALA A 237 40.68 2.07 -13.37
C ALA A 237 41.70 1.82 -14.49
N PRO A 238 41.77 2.69 -15.52
CA PRO A 238 42.70 2.49 -16.62
C PRO A 238 44.14 2.44 -16.10
N PRO A 239 45.01 1.58 -16.66
CA PRO A 239 46.40 1.50 -16.23
C PRO A 239 47.03 2.90 -16.32
N ARG A 240 47.59 3.38 -15.21
CA ARG A 240 48.32 4.65 -15.20
C ARG A 240 49.48 4.52 -16.16
N HIS A 241 49.43 5.24 -17.29
CA HIS A 241 50.57 5.36 -18.18
C HIS A 241 51.68 6.07 -17.40
N SER A 242 52.72 5.31 -17.01
CA SER A 242 53.95 5.85 -16.46
C SER A 242 54.66 6.65 -17.55
N THR A 243 54.69 7.97 -17.39
CA THR A 243 55.53 8.91 -18.16
C THR A 243 56.98 8.80 -17.76
#